data_AF-A0A8K0CUE7-F1
#
_entry.id   AF-A0A8K0CUE7-F1
#
_cell.length_a   1.000
_cell.length_b   1.000
_cell.length_c   1.000
_cell.angle_alpha   90.00
_cell.angle_beta   90.00
_cell.angle_gamma   90.00
#
_symmetry.space_group_name_H-M   'P 1'
#
loop_
_entity.id
_entity.type
_entity.pdbx_description
1 polymer ?
#
loop_
_entity_poly.entity_id
_entity_poly.type
_entity_poly.pdbx_seq_one_letter_code
_entity_poly.pdbx_strand_id
1 'polypeptide(L)'
;MVVDRVRNVRITAVMKAYISYNANECIRLQNAGWSPTGDYVSSLVDEKGNFMVLIPAEMLLGVFEDFKKILLNVRKELVIIRGNNDINAVLSAADDDKSKVKVVLAKVYWRVPHISVADVTRLKLLKYVESSNQLDIGFRSWELHEYPLLQTTTNHTWAIKNVAQVETPRYVIVGIAHLLDEIRYELNGMVVDRVRNVRITAVMKAYISYNANECIRLQNAGWSPTGDYVSSLVDEKGNFMVLIPAEMLLGVFEDFKKILLNVRKELVIIRGNNDINAVLSAADDDKSKVKVVLAKVYWRVPHISVADVTRLKLLKYVESSNQLDIGFRSWELH
;
A
#
# COMPACT_ATOMS: atom_id res chain seq x y z
N MET A 1 29.49 -4.14 6.16
CA MET A 1 28.12 -4.69 6.23
C MET A 1 27.40 -4.27 4.95
N VAL A 2 26.75 -5.20 4.25
CA VAL A 2 25.87 -4.85 3.12
C VAL A 2 24.51 -4.49 3.72
N VAL A 3 23.99 -3.29 3.39
CA VAL A 3 22.70 -2.82 3.93
C VAL A 3 21.55 -3.24 3.03
N ASP A 4 21.72 -3.10 1.71
CA ASP A 4 20.74 -3.46 0.67
C ASP A 4 21.46 -4.10 -0.52
N ARG A 5 20.78 -5.00 -1.23
CA ARG A 5 21.30 -5.70 -2.40
C ARG A 5 20.17 -6.16 -3.32
N VAL A 6 19.95 -5.44 -4.40
CA VAL A 6 19.04 -5.86 -5.48
C VAL A 6 19.80 -6.70 -6.51
N ARG A 7 19.24 -7.86 -6.88
CA ARG A 7 19.64 -8.65 -8.06
C ARG A 7 18.74 -8.30 -9.24
N ASN A 8 19.22 -8.58 -10.45
CA ASN A 8 18.51 -8.33 -11.72
C ASN A 8 17.92 -6.92 -11.80
N VAL A 9 18.71 -5.93 -11.34
CA VAL A 9 18.33 -4.52 -11.12
C VAL A 9 17.50 -3.93 -12.27
N ARG A 10 17.82 -4.27 -13.53
CA ARG A 10 17.03 -3.88 -14.71
C ARG A 10 15.55 -4.24 -14.56
N ILE A 11 15.23 -5.52 -14.32
CA ILE A 11 13.84 -5.99 -14.31
C ILE A 11 13.16 -5.59 -13.00
N THR A 12 13.86 -5.68 -11.86
CA THR A 12 13.33 -5.23 -10.57
C THR A 12 12.97 -3.75 -10.57
N ALA A 13 13.82 -2.88 -11.13
CA ALA A 13 13.55 -1.45 -11.25
C ALA A 13 12.39 -1.16 -12.21
N VAL A 14 12.28 -1.88 -13.34
CA VAL A 14 11.18 -1.75 -14.29
C VAL A 14 9.84 -2.20 -13.68
N MET A 15 9.81 -3.36 -13.01
CA MET A 15 8.59 -3.86 -12.34
C MET A 15 8.18 -2.95 -11.17
N LYS A 16 9.15 -2.49 -10.36
CA LYS A 16 8.91 -1.47 -9.34
C LYS A 16 8.30 -0.23 -9.97
N ALA A 17 8.89 0.30 -11.04
CA ALA A 17 8.40 1.49 -11.71
C ALA A 17 6.98 1.33 -12.30
N TYR A 18 6.63 0.16 -12.83
CA TYR A 18 5.25 -0.12 -13.28
C TYR A 18 4.23 -0.25 -12.13
N ILE A 19 4.64 -0.73 -10.96
CA ILE A 19 3.73 -1.01 -9.83
C ILE A 19 3.61 0.19 -8.88
N SER A 20 4.69 0.94 -8.67
CA SER A 20 4.77 1.96 -7.61
C SER A 20 4.81 3.41 -8.11
N TYR A 21 5.07 3.69 -9.39
CA TYR A 21 5.19 5.06 -9.87
C TYR A 21 3.92 5.57 -10.57
N ASN A 22 3.43 6.71 -10.09
CA ASN A 22 2.33 7.43 -10.74
C ASN A 22 2.81 8.17 -12.01
N ALA A 23 1.88 8.76 -12.77
CA ALA A 23 2.20 9.48 -14.01
C ALA A 23 3.19 10.64 -13.81
N ASN A 24 3.12 11.36 -12.69
CA ASN A 24 4.01 12.48 -12.39
C ASN A 24 5.44 11.99 -12.07
N GLU A 25 5.57 10.86 -11.38
CA GLU A 25 6.85 10.17 -11.19
C GLU A 25 7.44 9.68 -12.51
N CYS A 26 6.61 9.12 -13.38
CA CYS A 26 7.04 8.72 -14.70
C CYS A 26 7.60 9.91 -15.51
N ILE A 27 6.95 11.09 -15.45
CA ILE A 27 7.46 12.32 -16.08
C ILE A 27 8.83 12.72 -15.49
N ARG A 28 9.01 12.68 -14.16
CA ARG A 28 10.32 12.98 -13.52
C ARG A 28 11.42 12.01 -13.96
N LEU A 29 11.05 10.77 -14.29
CA LEU A 29 11.96 9.70 -14.71
C LEU A 29 12.21 9.64 -16.23
N GLN A 30 11.62 10.52 -17.03
CA GLN A 30 11.95 10.61 -18.47
C GLN A 30 13.46 10.91 -18.67
N ASN A 31 14.05 11.75 -17.83
CA ASN A 31 15.51 12.01 -17.79
C ASN A 31 16.36 10.82 -17.29
N ALA A 32 15.71 9.76 -16.79
CA ALA A 32 16.32 8.47 -16.45
C ALA A 32 16.14 7.43 -17.57
N GLY A 33 15.44 7.76 -18.67
CA GLY A 33 15.07 6.84 -19.75
C GLY A 33 13.83 6.00 -19.49
N TRP A 34 13.01 6.38 -18.51
CA TRP A 34 11.74 5.74 -18.25
C TRP A 34 10.59 6.43 -19.00
N SER A 35 9.90 5.70 -19.87
CA SER A 35 8.63 6.11 -20.45
C SER A 35 7.68 4.89 -20.53
N PRO A 36 6.66 4.78 -19.66
CA PRO A 36 5.78 3.61 -19.64
C PRO A 36 4.83 3.56 -20.86
N THR A 37 4.60 4.71 -21.51
CA THR A 37 3.72 4.86 -22.68
C THR A 37 4.39 4.48 -24.00
N GLY A 38 5.72 4.28 -24.02
CA GLY A 38 6.49 4.03 -25.24
C GLY A 38 6.79 5.29 -26.07
N ASP A 39 6.10 6.40 -25.79
CA ASP A 39 6.44 7.73 -26.33
C ASP A 39 7.76 8.22 -25.70
N TYR A 40 8.87 8.03 -26.41
CA TYR A 40 10.16 8.60 -26.07
C TYR A 40 10.19 10.07 -26.53
N VAL A 41 9.82 10.98 -25.61
CA VAL A 41 9.61 12.42 -25.90
C VAL A 41 10.89 13.13 -26.40
N SER A 42 12.07 12.56 -26.17
CA SER A 42 13.32 13.01 -26.78
C SER A 42 14.37 11.89 -26.79
N SER A 43 15.30 11.96 -27.74
CA SER A 43 16.54 11.18 -27.67
C SER A 43 17.38 11.66 -26.48
N LEU A 44 17.72 10.77 -25.55
CA LEU A 44 18.63 11.07 -24.41
C LEU A 44 20.09 11.33 -24.83
N VAL A 45 20.33 11.41 -26.13
CA VAL A 45 21.63 11.47 -26.78
C VAL A 45 21.67 12.77 -27.59
N ASP A 46 22.76 13.52 -27.47
CA ASP A 46 22.99 14.71 -28.30
C ASP A 46 23.36 14.32 -29.75
N GLU A 47 23.43 15.31 -30.64
CA GLU A 47 23.83 15.14 -32.05
C GLU A 47 25.23 14.53 -32.23
N LYS A 48 26.01 14.37 -31.15
CA LYS A 48 27.39 13.88 -31.12
C LYS A 48 27.53 12.51 -30.42
N GLY A 49 26.43 11.88 -30.00
CA GLY A 49 26.44 10.57 -29.35
C GLY A 49 26.64 10.59 -27.82
N ASN A 50 26.68 11.76 -27.18
CA ASN A 50 26.83 11.88 -25.72
C ASN A 50 25.47 11.87 -25.02
N PHE A 51 25.41 11.30 -23.82
CA PHE A 51 24.21 11.30 -22.98
C PHE A 51 24.54 11.77 -21.56
N MET A 52 23.57 12.40 -20.90
CA MET A 52 23.63 12.72 -19.48
C MET A 52 22.31 12.32 -18.82
N VAL A 53 22.35 11.24 -18.05
CA VAL A 53 21.17 10.60 -17.45
C VAL A 53 21.25 10.73 -15.93
N LEU A 54 20.14 11.12 -15.29
CA LEU A 54 20.02 11.19 -13.84
C LEU A 54 19.08 10.09 -13.36
N ILE A 55 19.63 9.03 -12.77
CA ILE A 55 18.86 7.92 -12.19
C ILE A 55 18.67 8.17 -10.69
N PRO A 56 17.44 8.35 -10.17
CA PRO A 56 17.19 8.41 -8.74
C PRO A 56 17.59 7.11 -8.04
N ALA A 57 18.32 7.21 -6.93
CA ALA A 57 18.85 6.02 -6.25
C ALA A 57 17.73 5.14 -5.63
N GLU A 58 16.58 5.74 -5.31
CA GLU A 58 15.35 5.06 -4.90
C GLU A 58 14.78 4.09 -5.96
N MET A 59 15.09 4.29 -7.24
CA MET A 59 14.71 3.37 -8.32
C MET A 59 15.56 2.08 -8.30
N LEU A 60 16.76 2.13 -7.70
CA LEU A 60 17.74 1.03 -7.72
C LEU A 60 17.80 0.25 -6.40
N LEU A 61 17.60 0.92 -5.25
CA LEU A 61 17.70 0.34 -3.91
C LEU A 61 16.59 0.88 -2.99
N GLY A 62 16.02 0.00 -2.17
CA GLY A 62 14.89 0.31 -1.28
C GLY A 62 15.29 1.18 -0.07
N VAL A 63 16.54 1.07 0.39
CA VAL A 63 17.08 1.93 1.46
C VAL A 63 16.89 3.42 1.16
N PHE A 64 17.04 3.86 -0.09
CA PHE A 64 16.91 5.29 -0.43
C PHE A 64 15.46 5.80 -0.47
N GLU A 65 14.47 4.91 -0.52
CA GLU A 65 13.04 5.25 -0.49
C GLU A 65 12.56 5.47 0.96
N ASP A 66 12.92 4.54 1.85
CA ASP A 66 12.42 4.49 3.22
C ASP A 66 13.34 5.14 4.27
N PHE A 67 14.67 5.04 4.11
CA PHE A 67 15.60 5.46 5.13
C PHE A 67 15.98 6.95 5.04
N LYS A 68 15.21 7.78 5.77
CA LYS A 68 15.35 9.26 5.76
C LYS A 68 16.19 9.83 6.90
N LYS A 69 16.90 9.00 7.68
CA LYS A 69 17.72 9.44 8.84
C LYS A 69 19.17 9.78 8.43
N ILE A 70 19.82 10.63 9.22
CA ILE A 70 21.21 11.07 8.98
C ILE A 70 22.21 9.99 9.41
N LEU A 71 23.11 9.60 8.50
CA LEU A 71 24.20 8.65 8.77
C LEU A 71 25.50 9.37 9.16
N LEU A 72 25.74 9.46 10.47
CA LEU A 72 26.90 10.13 11.10
C LEU A 72 28.14 9.24 11.14
N ASN A 73 29.27 9.76 10.67
CA ASN A 73 30.58 9.09 10.68
C ASN A 73 30.63 7.69 10.01
N VAL A 74 29.63 7.34 9.21
CA VAL A 74 29.57 6.08 8.44
C VAL A 74 30.22 6.26 7.08
N ARG A 75 31.25 5.45 6.79
CA ARG A 75 31.78 5.20 5.44
C ARG A 75 30.67 4.58 4.59
N LYS A 76 30.30 5.26 3.51
CA LYS A 76 29.28 4.82 2.56
C LYS A 76 30.00 4.36 1.29
N GLU A 77 29.58 3.24 0.73
CA GLU A 77 30.13 2.70 -0.52
C GLU A 77 28.98 2.18 -1.39
N LEU A 78 28.97 2.54 -2.67
CA LEU A 78 28.00 2.07 -3.66
C LEU A 78 28.75 1.25 -4.71
N VAL A 79 28.36 -0.02 -4.87
CA VAL A 79 28.96 -0.94 -5.84
C VAL A 79 27.96 -1.18 -6.96
N ILE A 80 28.33 -0.86 -8.19
CA ILE A 80 27.54 -1.11 -9.40
C ILE A 80 28.30 -2.12 -10.25
N ILE A 81 27.67 -3.25 -10.57
CA ILE A 81 28.22 -4.28 -11.45
C ILE A 81 27.51 -4.14 -12.80
N ARG A 82 28.27 -3.84 -13.86
CA ARG A 82 27.76 -3.75 -15.24
C ARG A 82 27.52 -5.17 -15.78
N GLY A 83 26.47 -5.34 -16.59
CA GLY A 83 26.25 -6.57 -17.35
C GLY A 83 27.32 -6.79 -18.43
N ASN A 84 27.47 -8.03 -18.88
CA ASN A 84 28.51 -8.41 -19.86
C ASN A 84 28.26 -7.87 -21.28
N ASN A 85 27.11 -7.26 -21.56
CA ASN A 85 26.76 -6.66 -22.85
C ASN A 85 25.86 -5.43 -22.69
N ASP A 86 25.82 -4.60 -23.74
CA ASP A 86 25.06 -3.34 -23.79
C ASP A 86 23.75 -3.45 -24.57
N ILE A 87 23.43 -4.64 -25.11
CA ILE A 87 22.27 -4.93 -25.96
C ILE A 87 20.94 -4.44 -25.32
N ASN A 88 20.89 -4.46 -23.99
CA ASN A 88 19.71 -4.10 -23.20
C ASN A 88 19.69 -2.63 -22.74
N ALA A 89 20.69 -1.83 -23.10
CA ALA A 89 20.81 -0.40 -22.77
C ALA A 89 20.51 0.50 -23.98
N VAL A 90 20.33 -0.06 -25.18
CA VAL A 90 20.19 0.67 -26.44
C VAL A 90 18.91 0.24 -27.17
N LEU A 91 18.14 1.23 -27.58
CA LEU A 91 17.02 1.08 -28.51
C LEU A 91 17.47 1.59 -29.88
N SER A 92 17.58 0.69 -30.85
CA SER A 92 17.75 1.06 -32.27
C SER A 92 16.40 1.11 -32.97
N ALA A 93 16.25 2.05 -33.91
CA ALA A 93 15.30 1.89 -35.00
C ALA A 93 15.71 0.68 -35.88
N ALA A 94 14.80 0.20 -36.73
CA ALA A 94 14.89 -1.14 -37.33
C ALA A 94 16.23 -1.48 -38.04
N ASP A 95 16.54 -2.78 -38.02
CA ASP A 95 17.59 -3.50 -38.76
C ASP A 95 19.08 -3.25 -38.45
N ASP A 96 19.44 -2.33 -37.55
CA ASP A 96 20.82 -2.23 -37.05
C ASP A 96 21.15 -3.23 -35.93
N ASP A 97 22.29 -3.93 -36.09
CA ASP A 97 22.87 -4.89 -35.13
C ASP A 97 23.15 -4.23 -33.76
N LYS A 98 22.22 -4.38 -32.81
CA LYS A 98 22.37 -3.90 -31.41
C LYS A 98 23.63 -4.38 -30.69
N SER A 99 24.26 -5.46 -31.19
CA SER A 99 25.53 -6.00 -30.69
C SER A 99 26.76 -5.13 -30.99
N LYS A 100 26.67 -4.21 -31.97
CA LYS A 100 27.77 -3.31 -32.36
C LYS A 100 27.83 -2.02 -31.54
N VAL A 101 26.73 -1.63 -30.90
CA VAL A 101 26.68 -0.39 -30.11
C VAL A 101 27.29 -0.62 -28.74
N LYS A 102 28.32 0.16 -28.39
CA LYS A 102 29.05 0.08 -27.12
C LYS A 102 28.84 1.35 -26.31
N VAL A 103 28.29 1.20 -25.09
CA VAL A 103 28.04 2.32 -24.18
C VAL A 103 29.29 2.61 -23.36
N VAL A 104 29.88 3.80 -23.51
CA VAL A 104 31.07 4.21 -22.76
C VAL A 104 30.66 5.15 -21.62
N LEU A 105 30.81 4.70 -20.38
CA LEU A 105 30.57 5.51 -19.19
C LEU A 105 31.82 6.35 -18.89
N ALA A 106 31.84 7.60 -19.38
CA ALA A 106 32.99 8.49 -19.18
C ALA A 106 33.19 8.89 -17.71
N LYS A 107 32.10 9.22 -17.00
CA LYS A 107 32.09 9.55 -15.56
C LYS A 107 30.78 9.11 -14.94
N VAL A 108 30.85 8.54 -13.74
CA VAL A 108 29.68 8.18 -12.91
C VAL A 108 29.81 8.93 -11.59
N TYR A 109 28.77 9.69 -11.23
CA TYR A 109 28.72 10.42 -9.97
C TYR A 109 27.50 9.96 -9.17
N TRP A 110 27.71 9.52 -7.94
CA TRP A 110 26.62 9.49 -6.96
C TRP A 110 26.48 10.86 -6.29
N ARG A 111 25.23 11.34 -6.14
CA ARG A 111 24.93 12.60 -5.45
C ARG A 111 24.24 12.27 -4.13
N VAL A 112 24.98 12.36 -3.03
CA VAL A 112 24.47 12.13 -1.68
C VAL A 112 24.49 13.46 -0.92
N PRO A 113 23.37 13.92 -0.33
CA PRO A 113 23.36 15.12 0.49
C PRO A 113 24.33 15.02 1.67
N HIS A 114 25.21 16.01 1.82
CA HIS A 114 26.15 16.12 2.93
C HIS A 114 25.75 17.28 3.84
N ILE A 115 25.41 16.97 5.10
CA ILE A 115 24.97 17.96 6.10
C ILE A 115 26.12 18.24 7.05
N SER A 116 26.63 19.47 7.03
CA SER A 116 27.55 19.98 8.04
C SER A 116 26.76 20.63 9.19
N VAL A 117 27.06 20.24 10.43
CA VAL A 117 26.47 20.80 11.65
C VAL A 117 27.52 21.58 12.45
N ALA A 118 27.08 22.63 13.16
CA ALA A 118 27.95 23.41 14.04
C ALA A 118 28.51 22.56 15.20
N ASP A 119 29.67 22.93 15.75
CA ASP A 119 30.40 22.07 16.70
C ASP A 119 29.61 21.71 17.97
N VAL A 120 28.76 22.63 18.46
CA VAL A 120 27.89 22.39 19.61
C VAL A 120 26.86 21.27 19.35
N THR A 121 26.29 21.21 18.14
CA THR A 121 25.36 20.14 17.76
C THR A 121 26.10 18.88 17.30
N ARG A 122 27.28 19.03 16.68
CA ARG A 122 28.21 17.92 16.37
C ARG A 122 28.58 17.14 17.63
N LEU A 123 28.95 17.80 18.72
CA LEU A 123 29.30 17.17 20.00
C LEU A 123 28.12 16.42 20.62
N LYS A 124 26.89 16.95 20.53
CA LYS A 124 25.67 16.24 20.99
C LYS A 124 25.42 14.96 20.18
N LEU A 125 25.61 15.03 18.86
CA LEU A 125 25.45 13.88 17.96
C LEU A 125 26.56 12.83 18.15
N LEU A 126 27.80 13.24 18.42
CA LEU A 126 28.89 12.32 18.75
C LEU A 126 28.62 11.55 20.05
N LYS A 127 28.17 12.25 21.12
CA LYS A 127 27.77 11.59 22.38
C LYS A 127 26.64 10.57 22.19
N TYR A 128 25.71 10.83 21.28
CA TYR A 128 24.63 9.89 20.94
C TYR A 128 25.13 8.63 20.20
N VAL A 129 26.21 8.76 19.42
CA VAL A 129 26.89 7.62 18.78
C VAL A 129 27.72 6.84 19.81
N GLU A 130 28.43 7.54 20.70
CA GLU A 130 29.21 6.94 21.80
C GLU A 130 28.34 6.14 22.78
N SER A 131 27.09 6.56 23.03
CA SER A 131 26.12 5.77 23.82
C SER A 131 25.70 4.45 23.15
N SER A 132 26.30 4.06 22.03
CA SER A 132 26.22 2.73 21.42
C SER A 132 24.79 2.25 21.10
N ASN A 133 23.91 3.20 20.81
CA ASN A 133 22.56 2.92 20.34
C ASN A 133 22.63 2.26 18.96
N GLN A 134 22.11 1.05 18.85
CA GLN A 134 21.95 0.39 17.56
C GLN A 134 20.98 1.21 16.69
N LEU A 135 21.46 1.65 15.53
CA LEU A 135 20.62 2.36 14.57
C LEU A 135 19.83 1.34 13.75
N ASP A 136 18.54 1.21 14.06
CA ASP A 136 17.63 0.38 13.27
C ASP A 136 17.38 1.02 11.89
N ILE A 137 17.55 0.20 10.84
CA ILE A 137 17.46 0.56 9.42
C ILE A 137 16.37 -0.32 8.79
N GLY A 138 15.11 0.04 9.04
CA GLY A 138 13.97 -0.52 8.31
C GLY A 138 13.88 0.05 6.90
N PHE A 139 13.75 -0.82 5.90
CA PHE A 139 13.47 -0.48 4.50
C PHE A 139 12.78 -1.64 3.77
N ARG A 140 12.05 -1.35 2.70
CA ARG A 140 11.44 -2.34 1.80
C ARG A 140 12.47 -2.81 0.77
N SER A 141 12.99 -4.03 0.97
CA SER A 141 13.80 -4.69 -0.05
C SER A 141 12.91 -5.25 -1.16
N TRP A 142 13.38 -5.18 -2.41
CA TRP A 142 12.71 -5.72 -3.59
C TRP A 142 13.57 -6.85 -4.16
N GLU A 143 13.08 -8.10 -4.05
CA GLU A 143 13.70 -9.27 -4.67
C GLU A 143 12.80 -9.82 -5.78
N LEU A 144 13.39 -10.05 -6.94
CA LEU A 144 12.71 -10.62 -8.11
C LEU A 144 12.94 -12.13 -8.14
N HIS A 145 11.86 -12.90 -8.05
CA HIS A 145 11.88 -14.34 -8.28
C HIS A 145 11.47 -14.66 -9.72
N GLU A 146 12.47 -14.82 -10.59
CA GLU A 146 12.26 -15.30 -11.96
C GLU A 146 11.97 -16.81 -11.95
N TYR A 147 10.77 -17.19 -12.40
CA TYR A 147 10.44 -18.59 -12.66
C TYR A 147 10.95 -18.97 -14.06
N PRO A 148 11.84 -19.98 -14.20
CA PRO A 148 12.47 -20.29 -15.48
C PRO A 148 11.52 -20.89 -16.52
N LEU A 149 10.36 -21.41 -16.10
CA LEU A 149 9.22 -21.76 -16.94
C LEU A 149 7.92 -21.40 -16.21
N LEU A 150 6.92 -20.98 -16.98
CA LEU A 150 5.53 -20.92 -16.53
C LEU A 150 5.06 -22.37 -16.27
N GLN A 151 4.84 -22.72 -15.00
CA GLN A 151 4.31 -24.04 -14.67
C GLN A 151 2.86 -24.10 -15.19
N THR A 152 2.51 -25.18 -15.88
CA THR A 152 1.15 -25.43 -16.41
C THR A 152 0.11 -25.75 -15.32
N THR A 153 0.49 -25.59 -14.05
CA THR A 153 -0.33 -25.84 -12.86
C THR A 153 -1.02 -24.56 -12.40
N THR A 154 -2.35 -24.59 -12.26
CA THR A 154 -3.18 -23.44 -11.87
C THR A 154 -3.04 -22.97 -10.42
N ASN A 155 -2.10 -23.52 -9.64
CA ASN A 155 -1.92 -23.23 -8.22
C ASN A 155 -0.52 -22.67 -7.94
N HIS A 156 -0.45 -21.45 -7.40
CA HIS A 156 0.78 -20.77 -6.97
C HIS A 156 0.63 -20.24 -5.53
N THR A 157 1.74 -20.07 -4.81
CA THR A 157 1.76 -19.66 -3.39
C THR A 157 2.79 -18.53 -3.16
N TRP A 158 2.34 -17.37 -2.66
CA TRP A 158 3.13 -16.13 -2.45
C TRP A 158 2.78 -15.43 -1.12
N ALA A 159 3.53 -14.39 -0.69
CA ALA A 159 3.26 -13.59 0.54
C ALA A 159 3.81 -12.12 0.47
N ILE A 160 2.97 -11.07 0.64
CA ILE A 160 3.31 -9.61 0.41
C ILE A 160 2.50 -8.61 1.35
N LYS A 161 2.87 -7.31 1.46
CA LYS A 161 2.26 -6.17 2.28
C LYS A 161 2.36 -4.75 1.60
N ASN A 162 1.73 -3.67 2.13
CA ASN A 162 0.98 -2.64 1.31
C ASN A 162 1.04 -1.12 1.67
N VAL A 163 0.97 -0.24 0.64
CA VAL A 163 0.66 1.24 0.62
C VAL A 163 0.19 1.64 -0.82
N ALA A 164 -0.41 2.81 -1.15
CA ALA A 164 -1.80 3.27 -0.89
C ALA A 164 -2.21 4.59 -1.65
N GLN A 165 -3.07 4.54 -2.69
CA GLN A 165 -3.89 5.65 -3.25
C GLN A 165 -5.10 5.04 -4.02
N VAL A 166 -6.33 5.58 -3.96
CA VAL A 166 -7.51 4.88 -4.55
C VAL A 166 -7.87 5.35 -5.96
N GLU A 167 -7.55 4.51 -6.93
CA GLU A 167 -8.34 4.43 -8.14
C GLU A 167 -9.69 3.80 -7.80
N THR A 168 -10.82 4.41 -8.20
CA THR A 168 -12.10 3.70 -8.19
C THR A 168 -12.01 2.56 -9.21
N PRO A 169 -12.02 1.28 -8.78
CA PRO A 169 -11.87 0.17 -9.71
C PRO A 169 -13.06 0.15 -10.66
N ARG A 170 -12.78 0.04 -11.97
CA ARG A 170 -13.84 -0.01 -12.98
C ARG A 170 -14.73 -1.25 -12.85
N TYR A 171 -14.24 -2.31 -12.19
CA TYR A 171 -15.02 -3.50 -11.83
C TYR A 171 -14.57 -4.09 -10.49
N VAL A 172 -15.12 -3.61 -9.37
CA VAL A 172 -15.13 -4.35 -8.09
C VAL A 172 -16.40 -4.07 -7.34
N ILE A 173 -16.90 -5.13 -6.69
CA ILE A 173 -18.05 -5.09 -5.80
C ILE A 173 -17.49 -5.04 -4.36
N VAL A 174 -18.01 -4.13 -3.52
CA VAL A 174 -18.03 -4.28 -2.05
C VAL A 174 -19.45 -3.97 -1.60
N GLY A 175 -20.35 -4.94 -1.79
CA GLY A 175 -21.81 -4.83 -1.72
C GLY A 175 -22.38 -3.61 -0.97
N ILE A 176 -22.60 -3.75 0.34
CA ILE A 176 -23.27 -2.70 1.16
C ILE A 176 -22.33 -1.53 1.51
N ALA A 177 -21.01 -1.71 1.52
CA ALA A 177 -20.08 -0.61 1.87
C ALA A 177 -20.15 0.56 0.88
N HIS A 178 -20.60 0.31 -0.34
CA HIS A 178 -20.83 1.33 -1.36
C HIS A 178 -22.01 2.27 -1.05
N LEU A 179 -22.88 1.93 -0.08
CA LEU A 179 -23.94 2.81 0.44
C LEU A 179 -23.43 3.79 1.50
N LEU A 180 -22.18 3.68 1.97
CA LEU A 180 -21.66 4.39 3.13
C LEU A 180 -20.71 5.53 2.72
N ASP A 181 -21.06 6.75 3.12
CA ASP A 181 -20.23 7.95 2.89
C ASP A 181 -19.25 8.17 4.05
N GLU A 182 -19.70 8.00 5.29
CA GLU A 182 -18.84 8.08 6.49
C GLU A 182 -19.24 7.00 7.51
N ILE A 183 -18.25 6.41 8.18
CA ILE A 183 -18.45 5.54 9.34
C ILE A 183 -17.55 6.04 10.48
N ARG A 184 -18.10 6.10 11.70
CA ARG A 184 -17.38 6.49 12.91
C ARG A 184 -17.55 5.48 14.01
N TYR A 185 -16.46 5.17 14.69
CA TYR A 185 -16.48 4.44 15.94
C TYR A 185 -16.24 5.40 17.10
N GLU A 186 -17.17 5.45 18.05
CA GLU A 186 -17.14 6.39 19.16
C GLU A 186 -17.16 5.62 20.50
N LEU A 187 -16.26 6.00 21.41
CA LEU A 187 -16.14 5.45 22.77
C LEU A 187 -16.40 6.56 23.78
N ASN A 188 -17.41 6.39 24.63
CA ASN A 188 -17.85 7.40 25.60
C ASN A 188 -18.09 8.81 24.98
N GLY A 189 -18.52 8.88 23.71
CA GLY A 189 -18.72 10.14 22.98
C GLY A 189 -17.46 10.75 22.36
N MET A 190 -16.29 10.10 22.49
CA MET A 190 -15.07 10.47 21.76
C MET A 190 -14.95 9.63 20.50
N VAL A 191 -14.77 10.27 19.34
CA VAL A 191 -14.48 9.58 18.08
C VAL A 191 -13.09 8.94 18.19
N VAL A 192 -13.04 7.61 18.10
CA VAL A 192 -11.80 6.82 18.14
C VAL A 192 -11.29 6.56 16.74
N ASP A 193 -12.16 6.19 15.82
CA ASP A 193 -11.84 5.92 14.42
C ASP A 193 -12.93 6.51 13.52
N ARG A 194 -12.53 7.05 12.37
CA ARG A 194 -13.41 7.69 11.38
C ARG A 194 -12.86 7.40 10.00
N VAL A 195 -13.67 6.74 9.17
CA VAL A 195 -13.38 6.58 7.75
C VAL A 195 -14.41 7.34 6.95
N ARG A 196 -13.93 8.29 6.15
CA ARG A 196 -14.69 8.96 5.08
C ARG A 196 -14.47 8.23 3.76
N ASN A 197 -15.42 8.38 2.84
CA ASN A 197 -15.43 7.69 1.56
C ASN A 197 -15.29 6.17 1.74
N VAL A 198 -16.06 5.59 2.68
CA VAL A 198 -15.92 4.19 3.14
C VAL A 198 -15.88 3.20 1.98
N ARG A 199 -16.73 3.40 0.97
CA ARG A 199 -16.68 2.73 -0.34
C ARG A 199 -15.25 2.55 -0.86
N ILE A 200 -14.57 3.67 -1.02
CA ILE A 200 -13.31 3.85 -1.74
C ILE A 200 -12.16 3.31 -0.86
N THR A 201 -12.17 3.65 0.43
CA THR A 201 -11.20 3.14 1.41
C THR A 201 -11.27 1.63 1.57
N ALA A 202 -12.46 1.06 1.76
CA ALA A 202 -12.64 -0.39 1.97
C ALA A 202 -12.20 -1.20 0.76
N VAL A 203 -12.53 -0.72 -0.45
CA VAL A 203 -12.04 -1.28 -1.72
C VAL A 203 -10.51 -1.30 -1.77
N MET A 204 -9.85 -0.17 -1.49
CA MET A 204 -8.40 -0.09 -1.63
C MET A 204 -7.69 -0.91 -0.56
N LYS A 205 -8.16 -0.83 0.69
CA LYS A 205 -7.70 -1.68 1.78
C LYS A 205 -7.77 -3.16 1.40
N ALA A 206 -8.90 -3.58 0.83
CA ALA A 206 -9.11 -4.95 0.39
C ALA A 206 -8.23 -5.35 -0.80
N TYR A 207 -8.04 -4.47 -1.77
CA TYR A 207 -7.22 -4.72 -2.96
C TYR A 207 -5.76 -4.98 -2.63
N ILE A 208 -5.17 -4.12 -1.80
CA ILE A 208 -3.76 -4.27 -1.48
C ILE A 208 -3.62 -5.31 -0.35
N SER A 209 -4.55 -5.38 0.61
CA SER A 209 -4.36 -6.17 1.86
C SER A 209 -5.01 -7.54 1.95
N TYR A 210 -5.92 -7.93 1.06
CA TYR A 210 -6.50 -9.26 1.12
C TYR A 210 -5.86 -10.22 0.12
N ASN A 211 -5.40 -11.35 0.66
CA ASN A 211 -4.97 -12.48 -0.16
C ASN A 211 -6.19 -13.27 -0.69
N ALA A 212 -5.97 -14.18 -1.64
CA ALA A 212 -7.04 -14.95 -2.28
C ALA A 212 -8.00 -15.66 -1.29
N ASN A 213 -7.51 -16.17 -0.14
CA ASN A 213 -8.35 -16.84 0.85
C ASN A 213 -9.23 -15.86 1.64
N GLU A 214 -8.72 -14.66 1.91
CA GLU A 214 -9.50 -13.57 2.51
C GLU A 214 -10.53 -13.05 1.51
N CYS A 215 -10.17 -12.94 0.23
CA CYS A 215 -11.10 -12.62 -0.85
C CYS A 215 -12.26 -13.63 -0.91
N ILE A 216 -11.98 -14.94 -0.83
CA ILE A 216 -13.01 -15.99 -0.76
C ILE A 216 -13.90 -15.83 0.48
N ARG A 217 -13.32 -15.62 1.67
CA ARG A 217 -14.10 -15.37 2.92
C ARG A 217 -15.02 -14.15 2.81
N LEU A 218 -14.64 -13.15 2.02
CA LEU A 218 -15.37 -11.89 1.84
C LEU A 218 -16.34 -11.90 0.66
N GLN A 219 -16.49 -13.01 -0.08
CA GLN A 219 -17.57 -13.15 -1.08
C GLN A 219 -18.96 -12.94 -0.44
N ASN A 220 -19.16 -13.38 0.80
CA ASN A 220 -20.38 -13.13 1.60
C ASN A 220 -20.53 -11.68 2.11
N ALA A 221 -19.47 -10.87 2.02
CA ALA A 221 -19.52 -9.41 2.19
C ALA A 221 -19.77 -8.68 0.84
N GLY A 222 -19.88 -9.44 -0.25
CA GLY A 222 -19.98 -8.96 -1.62
C GLY A 222 -18.66 -8.43 -2.18
N TRP A 223 -17.52 -9.01 -1.78
CA TRP A 223 -16.20 -8.73 -2.35
C TRP A 223 -15.79 -9.79 -3.37
N SER A 224 -15.37 -9.36 -4.55
CA SER A 224 -14.79 -10.22 -5.57
C SER A 224 -13.80 -9.42 -6.43
N PRO A 225 -12.48 -9.71 -6.37
CA PRO A 225 -11.47 -8.95 -7.11
C PRO A 225 -11.34 -9.35 -8.59
N THR A 226 -11.88 -10.53 -8.96
CA THR A 226 -11.77 -11.11 -10.31
C THR A 226 -13.06 -10.98 -11.12
N GLY A 227 -14.19 -10.63 -10.48
CA GLY A 227 -15.50 -10.49 -11.15
C GLY A 227 -16.21 -11.83 -11.48
N ASP A 228 -15.48 -12.91 -11.68
CA ASP A 228 -15.99 -14.22 -12.16
C ASP A 228 -16.97 -14.97 -11.24
N TYR A 229 -17.24 -14.46 -10.03
CA TYR A 229 -18.21 -15.06 -9.12
C TYR A 229 -19.12 -14.01 -8.48
N VAL A 230 -20.36 -13.97 -8.95
CA VAL A 230 -21.53 -13.53 -8.19
C VAL A 230 -22.67 -14.52 -8.45
N SER A 231 -22.70 -15.62 -7.69
CA SER A 231 -23.99 -16.18 -7.29
C SER A 231 -24.76 -15.05 -6.62
N SER A 232 -25.98 -14.73 -7.08
CA SER A 232 -26.66 -13.51 -6.68
C SER A 232 -26.72 -13.39 -5.15
N LEU A 233 -26.13 -12.31 -4.61
CA LEU A 233 -26.26 -11.93 -3.19
C LEU A 233 -27.70 -11.57 -2.80
N VAL A 234 -28.57 -11.56 -3.80
CA VAL A 234 -29.99 -11.25 -3.82
C VAL A 234 -30.73 -12.53 -4.17
N ASP A 235 -31.78 -12.87 -3.42
CA ASP A 235 -32.69 -13.96 -3.75
C ASP A 235 -33.56 -13.62 -4.99
N GLU A 236 -34.34 -14.59 -5.47
CA GLU A 236 -35.28 -14.41 -6.59
C GLU A 236 -36.35 -13.33 -6.34
N LYS A 237 -36.44 -12.78 -5.13
CA LYS A 237 -37.44 -11.81 -4.67
C LYS A 237 -36.84 -10.43 -4.35
N GLY A 238 -35.55 -10.21 -4.58
CA GLY A 238 -34.89 -8.92 -4.34
C GLY A 238 -34.30 -8.73 -2.94
N ASN A 239 -34.33 -9.73 -2.05
CA ASN A 239 -33.80 -9.65 -0.70
C ASN A 239 -32.34 -10.11 -0.63
N PHE A 240 -31.51 -9.44 0.19
CA PHE A 240 -30.13 -9.82 0.43
C PHE A 240 -29.83 -9.99 1.92
N MET A 241 -28.87 -10.84 2.25
CA MET A 241 -28.28 -10.94 3.59
C MET A 241 -26.75 -10.98 3.45
N VAL A 242 -26.09 -9.92 3.90
CA VAL A 242 -24.65 -9.71 3.73
C VAL A 242 -24.00 -9.58 5.12
N LEU A 243 -22.84 -10.21 5.31
CA LEU A 243 -22.04 -10.08 6.52
C LEU A 243 -20.75 -9.34 6.20
N ILE A 244 -20.65 -8.07 6.60
CA ILE A 244 -19.41 -7.28 6.44
C ILE A 244 -18.60 -7.34 7.75
N PRO A 245 -17.36 -7.87 7.74
CA PRO A 245 -16.45 -7.75 8.87
C PRO A 245 -16.10 -6.27 9.14
N ALA A 246 -16.21 -5.83 10.39
CA ALA A 246 -15.98 -4.43 10.74
C ALA A 246 -14.52 -3.97 10.49
N GLU A 247 -13.57 -4.91 10.49
CA GLU A 247 -12.16 -4.69 10.10
C GLU A 247 -11.98 -4.29 8.62
N MET A 248 -12.98 -4.53 7.76
CA MET A 248 -12.99 -4.04 6.37
C MET A 248 -13.32 -2.55 6.26
N LEU A 249 -14.04 -2.00 7.25
CA LEU A 249 -14.57 -0.62 7.21
C LEU A 249 -13.80 0.36 8.10
N LEU A 250 -13.17 -0.13 9.16
CA LEU A 250 -12.48 0.67 10.19
C LEU A 250 -11.15 0.01 10.58
N GLY A 251 -10.13 0.81 10.83
CA GLY A 251 -8.79 0.35 11.19
C GLY A 251 -8.68 -0.13 12.64
N VAL A 252 -9.47 0.45 13.55
CA VAL A 252 -9.48 0.08 14.97
C VAL A 252 -9.84 -1.39 15.17
N PHE A 253 -10.74 -1.97 14.37
CA PHE A 253 -11.07 -3.40 14.48
C PHE A 253 -10.02 -4.32 13.87
N GLU A 254 -9.14 -3.81 13.00
CA GLU A 254 -8.00 -4.57 12.46
C GLU A 254 -6.91 -4.73 13.52
N ASP A 255 -6.49 -3.63 14.17
CA ASP A 255 -5.32 -3.63 15.05
C ASP A 255 -5.65 -3.71 16.56
N PHE A 256 -6.75 -3.10 17.02
CA PHE A 256 -7.06 -3.05 18.44
C PHE A 256 -7.80 -4.33 18.91
N LYS A 257 -7.03 -5.32 19.36
CA LYS A 257 -7.55 -6.60 19.88
C LYS A 257 -7.74 -6.65 21.42
N LYS A 258 -7.52 -5.54 22.14
CA LYS A 258 -7.66 -5.49 23.61
C LYS A 258 -9.15 -5.42 24.03
N ILE A 259 -9.45 -5.91 25.23
CA ILE A 259 -10.82 -5.89 25.78
C ILE A 259 -11.13 -4.49 26.32
N LEU A 260 -12.20 -3.87 25.79
CA LEU A 260 -12.77 -2.64 26.35
C LEU A 260 -13.78 -2.98 27.45
N LEU A 261 -13.50 -2.56 28.68
CA LEU A 261 -14.31 -2.79 29.87
C LEU A 261 -15.03 -1.51 30.31
N ASN A 262 -16.33 -1.60 30.57
CA ASN A 262 -17.16 -0.49 31.06
C ASN A 262 -17.12 0.79 30.18
N VAL A 263 -16.93 0.64 28.87
CA VAL A 263 -16.94 1.73 27.89
C VAL A 263 -18.22 1.66 27.07
N ARG A 264 -18.92 2.80 26.92
CA ARG A 264 -20.05 2.96 26.00
C ARG A 264 -19.53 2.96 24.57
N LYS A 265 -19.97 2.01 23.75
CA LYS A 265 -19.53 1.81 22.36
C LYS A 265 -20.64 2.25 21.42
N GLU A 266 -20.33 3.10 20.46
CA GLU A 266 -21.25 3.52 19.41
C GLU A 266 -20.62 3.37 18.03
N LEU A 267 -21.43 2.97 17.06
CA LEU A 267 -21.06 2.90 15.66
C LEU A 267 -22.03 3.80 14.88
N VAL A 268 -21.54 4.95 14.42
CA VAL A 268 -22.32 5.89 13.61
C VAL A 268 -22.06 5.58 12.14
N ILE A 269 -23.13 5.35 11.39
CA ILE A 269 -23.09 5.03 9.97
C ILE A 269 -23.87 6.10 9.22
N ILE A 270 -23.20 6.82 8.31
CA ILE A 270 -23.80 7.83 7.44
C ILE A 270 -23.92 7.23 6.04
N ARG A 271 -25.16 7.08 5.58
CA ARG A 271 -25.47 6.62 4.22
C ARG A 271 -25.29 7.77 3.22
N GLY A 272 -24.81 7.45 2.02
CA GLY A 272 -24.80 8.40 0.91
C GLY A 272 -26.20 8.76 0.41
N ASN A 273 -26.29 9.89 -0.29
CA ASN A 273 -27.54 10.47 -0.79
C ASN A 273 -28.17 9.70 -1.97
N ASN A 274 -27.50 8.69 -2.53
CA ASN A 274 -28.01 7.84 -3.61
C ASN A 274 -27.47 6.40 -3.53
N ASP A 275 -28.18 5.49 -4.20
CA ASP A 275 -27.91 4.05 -4.16
C ASP A 275 -27.20 3.53 -5.42
N ILE A 276 -26.95 4.42 -6.39
CA ILE A 276 -26.40 4.12 -7.72
C ILE A 276 -25.09 3.33 -7.63
N ASN A 277 -24.28 3.63 -6.60
CA ASN A 277 -22.96 3.01 -6.40
C ASN A 277 -23.03 1.61 -5.79
N ALA A 278 -24.17 1.20 -5.21
CA ALA A 278 -24.35 -0.09 -4.56
C ALA A 278 -25.06 -1.13 -5.45
N VAL A 279 -25.45 -0.73 -6.67
CA VAL A 279 -26.25 -1.55 -7.58
C VAL A 279 -25.51 -1.75 -8.91
N LEU A 280 -25.40 -3.02 -9.31
CA LEU A 280 -25.08 -3.37 -10.68
C LEU A 280 -26.38 -3.64 -11.43
N SER A 281 -26.51 -3.03 -12.61
CA SER A 281 -27.55 -3.35 -13.59
C SER A 281 -26.90 -3.90 -14.85
N ALA A 282 -27.65 -4.72 -15.61
CA ALA A 282 -27.30 -5.01 -16.99
C ALA A 282 -27.37 -3.72 -17.84
N ALA A 283 -26.73 -3.73 -19.00
CA ALA A 283 -26.29 -2.52 -19.72
C ALA A 283 -27.37 -1.51 -20.13
N ASP A 284 -28.67 -1.85 -20.08
CA ASP A 284 -29.78 -1.01 -20.55
C ASP A 284 -30.72 -0.47 -19.45
N ASP A 285 -30.49 -0.82 -18.17
CA ASP A 285 -31.37 -0.41 -17.05
C ASP A 285 -30.87 0.84 -16.29
N ASP A 286 -31.75 1.84 -16.17
CA ASP A 286 -31.58 3.08 -15.39
C ASP A 286 -31.30 2.80 -13.89
N LYS A 287 -30.01 2.77 -13.51
CA LYS A 287 -29.57 2.61 -12.11
C LYS A 287 -30.17 3.62 -11.13
N SER A 288 -30.57 4.79 -11.63
CA SER A 288 -31.23 5.86 -10.86
C SER A 288 -32.61 5.49 -10.31
N LYS A 289 -33.25 4.44 -10.85
CA LYS A 289 -34.56 3.95 -10.40
C LYS A 289 -34.48 2.91 -9.28
N VAL A 290 -33.30 2.30 -9.05
CA VAL A 290 -33.14 1.25 -8.04
C VAL A 290 -32.90 1.87 -6.66
N LYS A 291 -33.71 1.45 -5.68
CA LYS A 291 -33.63 1.90 -4.29
C LYS A 291 -33.35 0.73 -3.36
N VAL A 292 -32.26 0.81 -2.59
CA VAL A 292 -31.90 -0.20 -1.61
C VAL A 292 -32.56 0.11 -0.27
N VAL A 293 -33.27 -0.85 0.30
CA VAL A 293 -33.93 -0.69 1.61
C VAL A 293 -33.22 -1.55 2.65
N LEU A 294 -32.53 -0.90 3.59
CA LEU A 294 -31.92 -1.57 4.74
C LEU A 294 -32.99 -1.84 5.79
N ALA A 295 -33.67 -2.99 5.70
CA ALA A 295 -34.75 -3.35 6.62
C ALA A 295 -34.26 -3.56 8.06
N LYS A 296 -33.07 -4.17 8.23
CA LYS A 296 -32.45 -4.49 9.53
C LYS A 296 -30.94 -4.39 9.41
N VAL A 297 -30.30 -3.70 10.35
CA VAL A 297 -28.84 -3.61 10.48
C VAL A 297 -28.45 -4.09 11.86
N TYR A 298 -27.52 -5.04 11.94
CA TYR A 298 -27.04 -5.63 13.20
C TYR A 298 -25.53 -5.49 13.30
N TRP A 299 -25.05 -4.78 14.33
CA TRP A 299 -23.63 -4.79 14.67
C TRP A 299 -23.36 -5.90 15.68
N ARG A 300 -22.62 -6.94 15.26
CA ARG A 300 -22.28 -8.10 16.11
C ARG A 300 -20.94 -7.86 16.79
N VAL A 301 -20.97 -7.60 18.10
CA VAL A 301 -19.77 -7.39 18.94
C VAL A 301 -19.69 -8.50 19.98
N PRO A 302 -18.54 -9.16 20.17
CA PRO A 302 -18.37 -10.06 21.30
C PRO A 302 -18.45 -9.28 22.62
N HIS A 303 -19.44 -9.60 23.44
CA HIS A 303 -19.59 -9.07 24.80
C HIS A 303 -18.97 -10.07 25.79
N ILE A 304 -17.83 -9.69 26.38
CA ILE A 304 -17.11 -10.52 27.36
C ILE A 304 -17.60 -10.15 28.75
N SER A 305 -18.39 -11.04 29.37
CA SER A 305 -18.63 -11.01 30.81
C SER A 305 -17.45 -11.65 31.55
N VAL A 306 -17.06 -11.07 32.69
CA VAL A 306 -15.96 -11.56 33.53
C VAL A 306 -16.52 -11.80 34.93
N ALA A 307 -16.14 -12.89 35.59
CA ALA A 307 -16.60 -13.22 36.94
C ALA A 307 -16.22 -12.11 37.95
N ASP A 308 -17.00 -11.92 39.00
CA ASP A 308 -16.90 -10.73 39.87
C ASP A 308 -15.53 -10.54 40.54
N VAL A 309 -14.89 -11.64 40.96
CA VAL A 309 -13.53 -11.63 41.54
C VAL A 309 -12.51 -11.06 40.56
N THR A 310 -12.61 -11.42 39.29
CA THR A 310 -11.77 -10.90 38.19
C THR A 310 -12.19 -9.51 37.73
N ARG A 311 -13.50 -9.20 37.73
CA ARG A 311 -14.04 -7.87 37.45
C ARG A 311 -13.51 -6.84 38.43
N LEU A 312 -13.48 -7.13 39.73
CA LEU A 312 -12.93 -6.26 40.77
C LEU A 312 -11.43 -5.98 40.58
N LYS A 313 -10.64 -6.97 40.15
CA LYS A 313 -9.21 -6.78 39.82
C LYS A 313 -9.04 -5.86 38.62
N LEU A 314 -9.84 -6.04 37.58
CA LEU A 314 -9.80 -5.22 36.36
C LEU A 314 -10.29 -3.79 36.60
N LEU A 315 -11.31 -3.58 37.44
CA LEU A 315 -11.77 -2.25 37.85
C LEU A 315 -10.66 -1.48 38.60
N LYS A 316 -10.01 -2.10 39.59
CA LYS A 316 -8.87 -1.50 40.30
C LYS A 316 -7.71 -1.15 39.36
N TYR A 317 -7.46 -1.96 38.34
CA TYR A 317 -6.46 -1.66 37.31
C TYR A 317 -6.85 -0.43 36.47
N VAL A 318 -8.12 -0.30 36.06
CA VAL A 318 -8.63 0.89 35.36
C VAL A 318 -8.57 2.14 36.25
N GLU A 319 -8.93 2.04 37.52
CA GLU A 319 -8.88 3.14 38.50
C GLU A 319 -7.46 3.63 38.79
N SER A 320 -6.46 2.72 38.77
CA SER A 320 -5.04 3.07 39.01
C SER A 320 -4.39 3.94 37.93
N SER A 321 -5.12 4.19 36.83
CA SER A 321 -4.78 5.09 35.71
C SER A 321 -3.43 4.84 35.03
N ASN A 322 -3.49 4.11 33.91
CA ASN A 322 -2.65 4.42 32.76
C ASN A 322 -3.58 4.86 31.62
N GLN A 323 -3.16 5.89 30.86
CA GLN A 323 -3.85 6.25 29.63
C GLN A 323 -3.95 5.01 28.72
N LEU A 324 -5.16 4.70 28.24
CA LEU A 324 -5.35 3.59 27.32
C LEU A 324 -4.86 4.03 25.94
N ASP A 325 -3.61 3.71 25.61
CA ASP A 325 -3.08 3.91 24.27
C ASP A 325 -3.77 2.94 23.29
N ILE A 326 -4.51 3.52 22.34
CA ILE A 326 -5.24 2.84 21.26
C ILE A 326 -4.49 3.08 19.96
N GLY A 327 -3.34 2.42 19.80
CA GLY A 327 -2.62 2.39 18.53
C GLY A 327 -3.36 1.52 17.50
N PHE A 328 -3.72 2.11 16.35
CA PHE A 328 -4.24 1.42 15.17
C PHE A 328 -3.89 2.21 13.90
N ARG A 329 -3.89 1.53 12.74
CA ARG A 329 -3.75 2.15 11.43
C ARG A 329 -5.07 2.80 11.00
N SER A 330 -5.18 4.13 11.06
CA SER A 330 -6.29 4.83 10.41
C SER A 330 -6.18 4.63 8.89
N TRP A 331 -7.30 4.31 8.26
CA TRP A 331 -7.42 4.20 6.80
C TRP A 331 -8.21 5.41 6.31
N GLU A 332 -7.58 6.58 6.30
CA GLU A 332 -8.19 7.81 5.80
C GLU A 332 -7.74 8.12 4.37
N LEU A 333 -8.70 8.61 3.57
CA LEU A 333 -8.44 9.24 2.29
C LEU A 333 -8.64 10.74 2.47
N HIS A 334 -7.54 11.47 2.34
CA HIS A 334 -7.50 12.93 2.28
C HIS A 334 -7.73 13.41 0.84
#